data_AF-K7K9L1-F1
#
_entry.id   AF-K7K9L1-F1
#
_cell.length_a   1.000
_cell.length_b   1.000
_cell.length_c   1.000
_cell.angle_alpha   90.00
_cell.angle_beta   90.00
_cell.angle_gamma   90.00
#
_symmetry.space_group_name_H-M   'P 1'
#
loop_
_entity.id
_entity.type
_entity.pdbx_description
1 polymer ?
#
loop_
_entity_poly.entity_id
_entity_poly.type
_entity_poly.pdbx_seq_one_letter_code
_entity_poly.pdbx_strand_id
1 'polypeptide(L)'
;MKEIGGRKQEEKIIQQEGPSKRRVFLDNNQRKVISRILINSSKNDKLDNGVAKQVALSCSVSIDVIYRIWKQLKLTSDVCHLKAKICSRKRIEIDFEKVRDVSLPKWRTLRGLAYPSGVVKSKTTLTKYLREGVLRRHSNALKPQLKDNNKKARLKFCLSMLEESSISHDPVFKSMHNVVHIDEKWFYMSPKSSKFYLLATEDDPYRTCKNKNYIGKVMFLVVMDNPRFDDEGNEKFNGKIGVFPLVTEVVAKRSSANRASRTLETKPITSITEEVSRMFLINKVLPAVKEKWPREDVGETIYIQQANAQSHISIDDEKFCRVAIEDGFDVHLTCQPPNSPDLNILDLGFFSAIQSLWQKEVSMTVDDLIEVVQKSYEALSSKDSNKNFLTL
;
A
#
# COMPACT_ATOMS: atom_id res chain seq x y z
N MET A 1 -21.29 -15.34 -56.81
CA MET A 1 -20.66 -15.57 -58.13
C MET A 1 -19.16 -15.37 -57.95
N LYS A 2 -18.39 -16.47 -58.12
CA LYS A 2 -16.91 -16.57 -58.21
C LYS A 2 -16.11 -16.07 -56.98
N GLU A 3 -15.59 -16.98 -56.15
CA GLU A 3 -14.25 -17.65 -56.28
C GLU A 3 -13.10 -16.65 -56.08
N ILE A 4 -11.96 -16.85 -55.40
CA ILE A 4 -11.24 -17.95 -54.72
C ILE A 4 -10.10 -17.22 -53.96
N GLY A 5 -9.61 -17.72 -52.82
CA GLY A 5 -8.27 -17.31 -52.34
C GLY A 5 -8.03 -17.38 -50.84
N GLY A 6 -7.46 -18.49 -50.36
CA GLY A 6 -6.97 -18.56 -48.97
C GLY A 6 -6.65 -19.94 -48.42
N ARG A 7 -6.08 -20.85 -49.21
CA ARG A 7 -5.51 -22.13 -48.72
C ARG A 7 -3.99 -22.13 -48.91
N LYS A 8 -3.25 -21.56 -47.97
CA LYS A 8 -1.80 -21.74 -47.80
C LYS A 8 -1.43 -21.47 -46.34
N GLN A 9 -1.40 -22.50 -45.47
CA GLN A 9 -0.64 -22.53 -44.21
C GLN A 9 -0.83 -23.83 -43.40
N GLU A 10 -0.77 -25.02 -44.03
CA GLU A 10 -0.77 -26.29 -43.25
C GLU A 10 0.18 -27.32 -43.87
N GLU A 11 1.44 -26.96 -44.13
CA GLU A 11 2.46 -27.93 -44.56
C GLU A 11 3.84 -27.30 -44.31
N LYS A 12 4.45 -27.61 -43.14
CA LYS A 12 5.90 -27.49 -42.84
C LYS A 12 6.13 -27.53 -41.32
N ILE A 13 6.09 -28.70 -40.69
CA ILE A 13 6.81 -28.96 -39.42
C ILE A 13 7.21 -30.45 -39.44
N ILE A 14 8.43 -30.74 -38.96
CA ILE A 14 9.08 -32.06 -38.78
C ILE A 14 10.07 -32.42 -39.91
N GLN A 15 11.24 -31.75 -39.89
CA GLN A 15 12.52 -32.31 -40.32
C GLN A 15 13.37 -32.50 -39.05
N GLN A 16 13.67 -33.73 -38.63
CA GLN A 16 14.79 -34.04 -37.73
C GLN A 16 15.33 -35.47 -37.96
N GLU A 17 16.56 -35.51 -38.47
CA GLU A 17 17.75 -36.27 -38.03
C GLU A 17 17.60 -37.65 -37.34
N GLY A 18 18.21 -38.67 -37.97
CA GLY A 18 18.96 -39.81 -37.40
C GLY A 18 18.31 -40.73 -36.33
N PRO A 19 18.45 -42.08 -36.42
CA PRO A 19 17.78 -42.99 -35.49
C PRO A 19 18.44 -42.99 -34.11
N SER A 20 18.07 -42.04 -33.25
CA SER A 20 18.37 -42.09 -31.82
C SER A 20 17.43 -43.09 -31.14
N LYS A 21 17.99 -44.07 -30.40
CA LYS A 21 17.25 -45.13 -29.66
C LYS A 21 16.36 -44.59 -28.51
N ARG A 22 16.04 -43.30 -28.45
CA ARG A 22 15.19 -42.69 -27.43
C ARG A 22 13.72 -42.82 -27.82
N ARG A 23 12.90 -43.31 -26.89
CA ARG A 23 11.43 -43.35 -27.04
C ARG A 23 10.90 -41.93 -27.23
N VAL A 24 10.25 -41.66 -28.36
CA VAL A 24 9.55 -40.39 -28.62
C VAL A 24 8.24 -40.37 -27.84
N PHE A 25 7.99 -39.31 -27.07
CA PHE A 25 6.72 -39.08 -26.38
C PHE A 25 5.92 -38.01 -27.13
N LEU A 26 4.66 -38.34 -27.46
CA LEU A 26 3.76 -37.41 -28.12
C LEU A 26 3.17 -36.44 -27.09
N ASP A 27 3.22 -35.14 -27.38
CA ASP A 27 2.51 -34.13 -26.59
C ASP A 27 0.98 -34.18 -26.84
N ASN A 28 0.21 -33.44 -26.03
CA ASN A 28 -1.25 -33.44 -26.14
C ASN A 28 -1.77 -32.85 -27.46
N ASN A 29 -1.03 -31.91 -28.08
CA ASN A 29 -1.40 -31.33 -29.37
C ASN A 29 -1.15 -32.32 -30.51
N GLN A 30 0.01 -33.00 -30.50
CA GLN A 30 0.35 -34.07 -31.43
C GLN A 30 -0.68 -35.21 -31.35
N ARG A 31 -1.09 -35.61 -30.14
CA ARG A 31 -2.16 -36.61 -29.96
C ARG A 31 -3.50 -36.17 -30.58
N LYS A 32 -3.86 -34.89 -30.45
CA LYS A 32 -5.08 -34.32 -31.09
C LYS A 32 -4.98 -34.24 -32.61
N VAL A 33 -3.80 -33.95 -33.16
CA VAL A 33 -3.59 -33.97 -34.63
C VAL A 33 -3.73 -35.41 -35.15
N ILE A 34 -3.07 -36.36 -34.49
CA ILE A 34 -3.18 -37.79 -34.82
C ILE A 34 -4.64 -38.25 -34.75
N SER A 35 -5.40 -37.85 -33.73
CA SER A 35 -6.80 -38.26 -33.63
C SER A 35 -7.65 -37.75 -34.78
N ARG A 36 -7.41 -36.53 -35.28
CA ARG A 36 -8.11 -36.00 -36.46
C ARG A 36 -7.81 -36.82 -37.72
N ILE A 37 -6.55 -37.19 -37.92
CA ILE A 37 -6.14 -38.06 -39.04
C ILE A 37 -6.85 -39.41 -38.95
N LEU A 38 -6.87 -40.02 -37.76
CA LEU A 38 -7.50 -41.32 -37.53
C LEU A 38 -9.02 -41.28 -37.76
N ILE A 39 -9.71 -40.21 -37.35
CA ILE A 39 -11.16 -40.03 -37.60
C ILE A 39 -11.42 -39.94 -39.10
N ASN A 40 -10.67 -39.09 -39.81
CA ASN A 40 -10.84 -38.85 -41.24
C ASN A 40 -10.55 -40.10 -42.09
N SER A 41 -9.73 -41.01 -41.58
CA SER A 41 -9.35 -42.27 -42.24
C SER A 41 -10.06 -43.50 -41.67
N SER A 42 -11.25 -43.31 -41.08
CA SER A 42 -12.07 -44.40 -40.55
C SER A 42 -13.43 -44.50 -41.25
N LYS A 43 -13.91 -45.74 -41.45
CA LYS A 43 -15.25 -46.05 -41.96
C LYS A 43 -15.89 -47.10 -41.06
N ASN A 44 -17.12 -46.89 -40.60
CA ASN A 44 -17.86 -47.81 -39.71
C ASN A 44 -17.03 -48.25 -38.49
N ASP A 45 -16.42 -47.29 -37.78
CA ASP A 45 -15.54 -47.53 -36.63
C ASP A 45 -14.29 -48.39 -36.90
N LYS A 46 -13.93 -48.63 -38.17
CA LYS A 46 -12.70 -49.34 -38.55
C LYS A 46 -11.75 -48.37 -39.24
N LEU A 47 -10.48 -48.43 -38.85
CA LEU A 47 -9.41 -47.70 -39.52
C LEU A 47 -9.11 -48.38 -40.86
N ASP A 48 -8.90 -47.58 -41.90
CA ASP A 48 -8.46 -48.12 -43.20
C ASP A 48 -7.11 -48.83 -43.07
N ASN A 49 -6.93 -49.89 -43.88
CA ASN A 49 -5.75 -50.72 -43.85
C ASN A 49 -4.48 -49.89 -44.13
N GLY A 50 -3.48 -50.00 -43.27
CA GLY A 50 -2.18 -49.34 -43.42
C GLY A 50 -2.08 -47.94 -42.83
N VAL A 51 -3.20 -47.26 -42.53
CA VAL A 51 -3.18 -45.88 -41.98
C VAL A 51 -2.42 -45.81 -40.66
N ALA A 52 -2.67 -46.75 -39.74
CA ALA A 52 -1.97 -46.79 -38.46
C ALA A 52 -0.45 -46.90 -38.62
N LYS A 53 0.01 -47.65 -39.64
CA LYS A 53 1.44 -47.81 -39.96
C LYS A 53 2.03 -46.53 -40.57
N GLN A 54 1.29 -45.86 -41.46
CA GLN A 54 1.71 -44.58 -42.04
C GLN A 54 1.85 -43.50 -40.97
N VAL A 55 0.84 -43.33 -40.10
CA VAL A 55 0.89 -42.33 -39.02
C VAL A 55 2.00 -42.65 -38.01
N ALA A 56 2.21 -43.93 -37.69
CA ALA A 56 3.30 -44.37 -36.82
C ALA A 56 4.68 -44.00 -37.39
N LEU A 57 4.90 -44.21 -38.69
CA LEU A 57 6.12 -43.82 -39.40
C LEU A 57 6.31 -42.31 -39.40
N SER A 58 5.28 -41.53 -39.76
CA SER A 58 5.35 -40.06 -39.80
C SER A 58 5.67 -39.44 -38.44
N CYS A 59 5.17 -40.03 -37.35
CA CYS A 59 5.40 -39.53 -35.99
C CYS A 59 6.59 -40.19 -35.28
N SER A 60 7.32 -41.10 -35.92
CA SER A 60 8.44 -41.86 -35.32
C SER A 60 8.06 -42.57 -34.00
N VAL A 61 6.86 -43.15 -33.94
CA VAL A 61 6.34 -43.87 -32.76
C VAL A 61 5.98 -45.32 -33.12
N SER A 62 5.91 -46.21 -32.12
CA SER A 62 5.38 -47.57 -32.35
C SER A 62 3.93 -47.51 -32.81
N ILE A 63 3.55 -48.44 -33.69
CA ILE A 63 2.15 -48.65 -34.11
C ILE A 63 1.21 -48.87 -32.92
N ASP A 64 1.71 -49.44 -31.82
CA ASP A 64 0.96 -49.62 -30.56
C ASP A 64 0.50 -48.29 -29.96
N VAL A 65 1.30 -47.22 -30.12
CA VAL A 65 0.96 -45.89 -29.60
C VAL A 65 -0.25 -45.34 -30.35
N ILE A 66 -0.30 -45.55 -31.66
CA ILE A 66 -1.42 -45.14 -32.52
C ILE A 66 -2.69 -45.92 -32.15
N TYR A 67 -2.58 -47.25 -31.98
CA TYR A 67 -3.71 -48.06 -31.52
C TYR A 67 -4.20 -47.68 -30.12
N ARG A 68 -3.31 -47.29 -29.21
CA ARG A 68 -3.71 -46.77 -27.88
C ARG A 68 -4.46 -45.44 -27.99
N ILE A 69 -4.01 -44.52 -28.85
CA ILE A 69 -4.72 -43.26 -29.12
C ILE A 69 -6.10 -43.54 -29.72
N TRP A 70 -6.19 -44.45 -30.69
CA TRP A 70 -7.45 -44.86 -31.32
C TRP A 70 -8.43 -45.48 -30.32
N LYS A 71 -7.95 -46.39 -29.47
CA LYS A 71 -8.76 -47.00 -28.41
C LYS A 71 -9.27 -45.95 -27.42
N GLN A 72 -8.42 -45.00 -27.03
CA GLN A 72 -8.78 -43.92 -26.12
C GLN A 72 -9.83 -42.98 -26.75
N LEU A 73 -9.65 -42.63 -28.02
CA LEU A 73 -10.59 -41.82 -28.78
C LEU A 73 -12.00 -42.42 -28.80
N LYS A 74 -12.11 -43.73 -29.06
CA LYS A 74 -13.39 -44.45 -29.06
C LYS A 74 -14.10 -44.48 -27.70
N LEU A 75 -13.34 -44.46 -26.62
CA LEU A 75 -13.88 -44.62 -25.27
C LEU A 75 -14.26 -43.29 -24.63
N THR A 76 -13.43 -42.26 -24.78
CA THR A 76 -13.55 -41.04 -23.98
C THR A 76 -13.62 -39.75 -24.80
N SER A 77 -13.51 -39.83 -26.13
CA SER A 77 -13.36 -38.70 -27.07
C SER A 77 -12.12 -37.80 -26.83
N ASP A 78 -11.59 -37.74 -25.61
CA ASP A 78 -10.35 -37.05 -25.24
C ASP A 78 -9.13 -37.98 -25.39
N VAL A 79 -8.20 -37.56 -26.25
CA VAL A 79 -6.93 -38.24 -26.55
C VAL A 79 -5.73 -37.66 -25.79
N CYS A 80 -5.94 -36.74 -24.85
CA CYS A 80 -4.85 -36.23 -24.01
C CYS A 80 -4.19 -37.37 -23.21
N HIS A 81 -2.88 -37.29 -23.00
CA HIS A 81 -2.15 -38.33 -22.30
C HIS A 81 -2.66 -38.46 -20.86
N LEU A 82 -3.19 -39.64 -20.49
CA LEU A 82 -3.78 -39.85 -19.17
C LEU A 82 -2.79 -39.58 -18.03
N LYS A 83 -1.49 -39.82 -18.27
CA LYS A 83 -0.49 -39.48 -17.26
C LYS A 83 -0.29 -37.97 -17.12
N ALA A 84 -0.62 -37.11 -18.08
CA ALA A 84 -0.37 -35.67 -17.96
C ALA A 84 -1.02 -35.04 -16.71
N LYS A 85 -2.15 -35.60 -16.24
CA LYS A 85 -2.82 -35.18 -14.99
C LYS A 85 -2.42 -36.00 -13.76
N ILE A 86 -1.76 -37.14 -13.95
CA ILE A 86 -1.47 -38.14 -12.89
C ILE A 86 0.04 -38.20 -12.59
N CYS A 87 0.89 -37.67 -13.47
CA CYS A 87 2.34 -37.65 -13.33
C CYS A 87 2.79 -36.44 -12.52
N SER A 88 2.48 -36.47 -11.23
CA SER A 88 3.09 -35.63 -10.21
C SER A 88 2.79 -36.21 -8.83
N ARG A 89 3.60 -35.87 -7.83
CA ARG A 89 3.27 -36.19 -6.44
C ARG A 89 1.93 -35.54 -6.11
N LYS A 90 0.96 -36.32 -5.60
CA LYS A 90 -0.32 -35.79 -5.13
C LYS A 90 -0.06 -34.64 -4.16
N ARG A 91 -0.83 -33.55 -4.30
CA ARG A 91 -0.75 -32.44 -3.35
C ARG A 91 -1.10 -32.97 -1.96
N ILE A 92 -0.37 -32.50 -0.96
CA ILE A 92 -0.73 -32.75 0.44
C ILE A 92 -1.94 -31.86 0.70
N GLU A 93 -3.13 -32.44 0.67
CA GLU A 93 -4.36 -31.73 1.04
C GLU A 93 -4.34 -31.43 2.53
N ILE A 94 -4.56 -30.15 2.84
CA ILE A 94 -4.70 -29.65 4.21
C ILE A 94 -6.20 -29.50 4.46
N ASP A 95 -6.66 -30.13 5.53
CA ASP A 95 -7.98 -29.88 6.07
C ASP A 95 -8.00 -28.51 6.78
N PHE A 96 -8.43 -27.48 6.05
CA PHE A 96 -8.45 -26.11 6.56
C PHE A 96 -9.49 -25.90 7.66
N GLU A 97 -10.49 -26.78 7.82
CA GLU A 97 -11.45 -26.67 8.93
C GLU A 97 -10.74 -26.93 10.26
N LYS A 98 -9.94 -27.99 10.34
CA LYS A 98 -9.07 -28.24 11.52
C LYS A 98 -8.05 -27.13 11.77
N VAL A 99 -7.63 -26.42 10.73
CA VAL A 99 -6.76 -25.26 10.89
C VAL A 99 -7.52 -24.13 11.59
N ARG A 100 -8.78 -23.86 11.21
CA ARG A 100 -9.65 -22.84 11.85
C ARG A 100 -9.89 -23.09 13.33
N ASP A 101 -9.95 -24.35 13.76
CA ASP A 101 -10.14 -24.73 15.16
C ASP A 101 -8.92 -24.42 16.05
N VAL A 102 -7.74 -24.17 15.46
CA VAL A 102 -6.54 -23.82 16.22
C VAL A 102 -6.65 -22.38 16.73
N SER A 103 -6.47 -22.20 18.04
CA SER A 103 -6.42 -20.88 18.66
C SER A 103 -5.40 -19.92 18.00
N LEU A 104 -5.83 -18.68 17.72
CA LEU A 104 -5.07 -17.65 16.99
C LEU A 104 -3.62 -17.40 17.47
N PRO A 105 -3.26 -17.45 18.78
CA PRO A 105 -1.88 -17.26 19.21
C PRO A 105 -0.89 -18.26 18.57
N LYS A 106 -1.35 -19.47 18.22
CA LYS A 106 -0.54 -20.49 17.53
C LYS A 106 -0.29 -20.15 16.06
N TRP A 107 -1.08 -19.26 15.46
CA TRP A 107 -0.96 -18.85 14.04
C TRP A 107 0.15 -17.83 13.77
N ARG A 108 0.85 -17.36 14.80
CA ARG A 108 1.87 -16.30 14.67
C ARG A 108 3.05 -16.71 13.77
N THR A 109 3.35 -17.99 13.68
CA THR A 109 4.42 -18.51 12.82
C THR A 109 3.95 -19.73 12.04
N LEU A 110 4.51 -19.95 10.85
CA LEU A 110 4.22 -21.17 10.08
C LEU A 110 4.57 -22.44 10.87
N ARG A 111 5.58 -22.38 11.75
CA ARG A 111 5.91 -23.49 12.65
C ARG A 111 4.82 -23.70 13.69
N GLY A 112 4.35 -22.62 14.33
CA GLY A 112 3.27 -22.67 15.31
C GLY A 112 1.93 -23.13 14.75
N LEU A 113 1.67 -22.92 13.45
CA LEU A 113 0.46 -23.43 12.78
C LEU A 113 0.56 -24.94 12.46
N ALA A 114 1.77 -25.40 12.12
CA ALA A 114 2.03 -26.78 11.70
C ALA A 114 1.85 -27.80 12.84
N TYR A 115 2.42 -27.52 14.02
CA TYR A 115 2.46 -28.49 15.12
C TYR A 115 1.09 -28.76 15.79
N PRO A 116 0.28 -27.76 16.16
CA PRO A 116 -0.92 -27.97 16.96
C PRO A 116 -2.12 -28.46 16.16
N SER A 117 -2.18 -28.17 14.86
CA SER A 117 -3.28 -28.64 14.01
C SER A 117 -3.17 -30.14 13.74
N GLY A 118 -1.97 -30.73 13.81
CA GLY A 118 -1.68 -32.09 13.33
C GLY A 118 -1.88 -32.26 11.81
N VAL A 119 -2.50 -31.27 11.15
CA VAL A 119 -2.94 -31.29 9.77
C VAL A 119 -1.78 -31.05 8.82
N VAL A 120 -0.77 -30.29 9.24
CA VAL A 120 0.31 -29.87 8.35
C VAL A 120 1.67 -30.24 8.92
N LYS A 121 2.21 -31.36 8.44
CA LYS A 121 3.48 -31.92 8.92
C LYS A 121 4.72 -31.08 8.56
N SER A 122 4.59 -30.06 7.71
CA SER A 122 5.75 -29.29 7.26
C SER A 122 5.48 -27.81 7.02
N LYS A 123 6.42 -26.98 7.49
CA LYS A 123 6.54 -25.56 7.14
C LYS A 123 6.60 -25.34 5.63
N THR A 124 7.20 -26.26 4.86
CA THR A 124 7.34 -26.13 3.40
C THR A 124 5.98 -26.17 2.71
N THR A 125 5.08 -27.05 3.17
CA THR A 125 3.71 -27.13 2.66
C THR A 125 2.96 -25.82 2.90
N LEU A 126 3.01 -25.29 4.14
CA LEU A 126 2.38 -24.01 4.46
C LEU A 126 2.97 -22.83 3.66
N THR A 127 4.27 -22.84 3.40
CA THR A 127 4.93 -21.81 2.59
C THR A 127 4.42 -21.83 1.15
N LYS A 128 4.12 -23.02 0.61
CA LYS A 128 3.51 -23.16 -0.71
C LYS A 128 2.08 -22.61 -0.72
N TYR A 129 1.25 -22.94 0.27
CA TYR A 129 -0.10 -22.39 0.41
C TYR A 129 -0.10 -20.86 0.62
N LEU A 130 0.92 -20.31 1.27
CA LEU A 130 1.13 -18.86 1.37
C LEU A 130 1.47 -18.23 0.01
N ARG A 131 2.27 -18.90 -0.83
CA ARG A 131 2.58 -18.44 -2.20
C ARG A 131 1.40 -18.59 -3.16
N GLU A 132 0.56 -19.60 -2.96
CA GLU A 132 -0.67 -19.85 -3.74
C GLU A 132 -1.84 -18.94 -3.30
N GLY A 133 -1.68 -18.12 -2.26
CA GLY A 133 -2.70 -17.18 -1.78
C GLY A 133 -3.79 -17.80 -0.91
N VAL A 134 -3.74 -19.11 -0.63
CA VAL A 134 -4.71 -19.79 0.24
C VAL A 134 -4.52 -19.39 1.71
N LEU A 135 -3.27 -19.22 2.14
CA LEU A 135 -2.93 -18.61 3.41
C LEU A 135 -2.48 -17.18 3.17
N ARG A 136 -2.87 -16.25 4.07
CA ARG A 136 -2.40 -14.86 4.04
C ARG A 136 -1.72 -14.48 5.34
N ARG A 137 -0.65 -13.68 5.25
CA ARG A 137 -0.09 -13.00 6.43
C ARG A 137 -0.94 -11.77 6.72
N HIS A 138 -1.31 -11.59 7.97
CA HIS A 138 -1.98 -10.39 8.45
C HIS A 138 -1.25 -9.88 9.69
N SER A 139 -0.89 -8.60 9.68
CA SER A 139 -0.33 -7.91 10.83
C SER A 139 -1.45 -7.17 11.53
N ASN A 140 -1.66 -7.44 12.82
CA ASN A 140 -2.65 -6.74 13.62
C ASN A 140 -1.93 -5.85 14.64
N ALA A 141 -1.89 -4.54 14.37
CA ALA A 141 -1.33 -3.57 15.30
C ALA A 141 -2.32 -3.34 16.46
N LEU A 142 -1.80 -3.15 17.67
CA LEU A 142 -2.62 -2.79 18.82
C LEU A 142 -3.23 -1.40 18.59
N LYS A 143 -4.56 -1.32 18.63
CA LYS A 143 -5.31 -0.07 18.59
C LYS A 143 -5.66 0.36 20.02
N PRO A 144 -5.77 1.68 20.30
CA PRO A 144 -6.22 2.14 21.60
C PRO A 144 -7.62 1.60 21.91
N GLN A 145 -7.84 1.18 23.16
CA GLN A 145 -9.15 0.71 23.59
C GLN A 145 -10.12 1.88 23.68
N LEU A 146 -11.17 1.85 22.86
CA LEU A 146 -12.23 2.86 22.87
C LEU A 146 -13.28 2.52 23.93
N LYS A 147 -13.45 3.40 24.92
CA LYS A 147 -14.61 3.38 25.83
C LYS A 147 -15.90 3.66 25.05
N ASP A 148 -17.06 3.23 25.53
CA ASP A 148 -18.32 3.47 24.82
C ASP A 148 -18.63 4.96 24.62
N ASN A 149 -18.22 5.82 25.56
CA ASN A 149 -18.29 7.27 25.40
C ASN A 149 -17.44 7.75 24.21
N ASN A 150 -16.23 7.20 24.02
CA ASN A 150 -15.38 7.53 22.87
C ASN A 150 -16.04 7.09 21.56
N LYS A 151 -16.65 5.90 21.52
CA LYS A 151 -17.36 5.41 20.33
C LYS A 151 -18.55 6.31 19.98
N LYS A 152 -19.34 6.72 20.98
CA LYS A 152 -20.47 7.66 20.79
C LYS A 152 -19.98 9.03 20.31
N ALA A 153 -18.92 9.57 20.90
CA ALA A 153 -18.33 10.85 20.49
C ALA A 153 -17.82 10.79 19.05
N ARG A 154 -17.15 9.70 18.67
CA ARG A 154 -16.71 9.45 17.29
C ARG A 154 -17.89 9.35 16.32
N LEU A 155 -18.92 8.59 16.65
CA LEU A 155 -20.10 8.47 15.79
C LEU A 155 -20.79 9.83 15.60
N LYS A 156 -20.97 10.60 16.67
CA LYS A 156 -21.52 11.96 16.60
C LYS A 156 -20.69 12.87 15.69
N PHE A 157 -19.37 12.80 15.82
CA PHE A 157 -18.46 13.56 14.96
C PHE A 157 -18.60 13.16 13.49
N CYS A 158 -18.58 11.86 13.17
CA CYS A 158 -18.79 11.40 11.80
C CYS A 158 -20.15 11.83 11.23
N LEU A 159 -21.22 11.77 12.04
CA LEU A 159 -22.55 12.23 11.63
C LEU A 159 -22.59 13.75 11.39
N SER A 160 -21.84 14.54 12.18
CA SER A 160 -21.75 15.99 11.97
C SER A 160 -21.02 16.40 10.69
N MET A 161 -20.27 15.47 10.08
CA MET A 161 -19.61 15.66 8.79
C MET A 161 -20.53 15.36 7.60
N LEU A 162 -21.74 14.84 7.82
CA LEU A 162 -22.74 14.67 6.77
C LEU A 162 -23.48 15.99 6.52
N GLU A 163 -23.86 16.24 5.27
CA GLU A 163 -24.75 17.35 4.92
C GLU A 163 -26.16 17.04 5.40
N GLU A 164 -26.72 17.91 6.25
CA GLU A 164 -28.03 17.68 6.90
C GLU A 164 -29.17 17.43 5.90
N SER A 165 -29.11 18.10 4.74
CA SER A 165 -30.07 17.96 3.63
C SER A 165 -30.04 16.60 2.94
N SER A 166 -28.92 15.87 3.01
CA SER A 166 -28.68 14.64 2.26
C SER A 166 -29.06 13.37 3.03
N ILE A 167 -29.26 13.46 4.35
CA ILE A 167 -29.37 12.32 5.27
C ILE A 167 -30.52 11.36 4.91
N SER A 168 -31.62 11.85 4.33
CA SER A 168 -32.84 11.05 4.12
C SER A 168 -32.80 10.11 2.92
N HIS A 169 -31.95 10.36 1.92
CA HIS A 169 -31.96 9.62 0.66
C HIS A 169 -30.61 9.01 0.34
N ASP A 170 -29.58 9.85 0.28
CA ASP A 170 -28.21 9.46 -0.06
C ASP A 170 -27.26 10.39 0.70
N PRO A 171 -26.75 9.99 1.88
CA PRO A 171 -25.95 10.86 2.73
C PRO A 171 -24.64 11.22 2.06
N VAL A 172 -24.45 12.51 1.80
CA VAL A 172 -23.24 13.10 1.24
C VAL A 172 -22.43 13.72 2.37
N PHE A 173 -21.11 13.54 2.35
CA PHE A 173 -20.20 14.22 3.26
C PHE A 173 -20.06 15.69 2.85
N LYS A 174 -19.96 16.58 3.82
CA LYS A 174 -19.57 17.97 3.61
C LYS A 174 -18.24 18.00 2.86
N SER A 175 -18.06 18.98 1.97
CA SER A 175 -16.83 19.13 1.17
C SER A 175 -15.55 19.35 2.00
N MET A 176 -15.70 19.80 3.26
CA MET A 176 -14.62 20.16 4.17
C MET A 176 -13.68 21.24 3.61
N HIS A 177 -14.10 22.02 2.61
CA HIS A 177 -13.28 23.10 2.02
C HIS A 177 -12.99 24.25 3.00
N ASN A 178 -13.71 24.30 4.11
CA ASN A 178 -13.50 25.25 5.20
C ASN A 178 -12.87 24.60 6.45
N VAL A 179 -12.32 23.39 6.34
CA VAL A 179 -11.71 22.67 7.47
C VAL A 179 -10.21 22.45 7.23
N VAL A 180 -9.39 23.16 8.00
CA VAL A 180 -7.94 23.02 8.01
C VAL A 180 -7.52 22.05 9.09
N HIS A 181 -6.82 20.99 8.73
CA HIS A 181 -6.30 20.02 9.70
C HIS A 181 -4.89 20.40 10.17
N ILE A 182 -4.68 20.34 11.47
CA ILE A 182 -3.37 20.50 12.11
C ILE A 182 -3.00 19.32 12.98
N ASP A 183 -1.71 19.01 13.01
CA ASP A 183 -1.16 17.99 13.90
C ASP A 183 0.37 18.10 14.00
N GLU A 184 0.92 17.60 15.11
CA GLU A 184 2.35 17.60 15.37
C GLU A 184 2.98 16.21 15.24
N LYS A 185 4.13 16.14 14.54
CA LYS A 185 4.87 14.89 14.41
C LYS A 185 6.37 15.02 14.62
N TRP A 186 6.93 14.04 15.32
CA TRP A 186 8.38 13.84 15.45
C TRP A 186 8.98 13.22 14.19
N PHE A 187 9.91 13.94 13.56
CA PHE A 187 10.80 13.44 12.52
C PHE A 187 12.18 13.19 13.13
N TYR A 188 12.81 12.07 12.78
CA TYR A 188 14.09 11.64 13.34
C TYR A 188 15.17 11.82 12.28
N MET A 189 16.39 12.24 12.60
CA MET A 189 17.49 12.32 11.63
C MET A 189 17.78 10.98 10.95
N SER A 190 17.60 9.88 11.69
CA SER A 190 17.82 8.53 11.19
C SER A 190 16.77 7.58 11.77
N PRO A 191 16.02 6.81 10.95
CA PRO A 191 15.07 5.84 11.47
C PRO A 191 15.78 4.70 12.22
N LYS A 192 15.14 4.18 13.27
CA LYS A 192 15.67 3.09 14.12
C LYS A 192 15.90 1.77 13.38
N SER A 193 15.14 1.54 12.30
CA SER A 193 15.23 0.36 11.43
C SER A 193 14.91 0.81 10.01
N SER A 194 15.81 0.55 9.07
CA SER A 194 15.58 0.73 7.63
C SER A 194 15.69 -0.60 6.92
N LYS A 195 14.97 -0.75 5.82
CA LYS A 195 15.12 -1.88 4.90
C LYS A 195 15.82 -1.38 3.65
N PHE A 196 16.87 -2.09 3.23
CA PHE A 196 17.61 -1.81 2.01
C PHE A 196 17.42 -2.99 1.06
N TYR A 197 17.31 -2.71 -0.23
CA TYR A 197 17.47 -3.74 -1.27
C TYR A 197 18.93 -3.68 -1.69
N LEU A 198 19.66 -4.77 -1.48
CA LEU A 198 21.08 -4.90 -1.78
C LEU A 198 21.27 -5.95 -2.87
N LEU A 199 22.31 -5.79 -3.69
CA LEU A 199 22.77 -6.84 -4.59
C LEU A 199 23.32 -8.00 -3.76
N ALA A 200 23.27 -9.22 -4.30
CA ALA A 200 23.77 -10.41 -3.60
C ALA A 200 25.29 -10.36 -3.30
N THR A 201 26.01 -9.47 -3.95
CA THR A 201 27.46 -9.24 -3.79
C THR A 201 27.79 -8.08 -2.84
N GLU A 202 26.80 -7.31 -2.41
CA GLU A 202 27.01 -6.16 -1.53
C GLU A 202 27.01 -6.59 -0.06
N ASP A 203 27.86 -5.97 0.74
CA ASP A 203 27.89 -6.18 2.17
C ASP A 203 26.71 -5.47 2.85
N ASP A 204 26.23 -6.08 3.94
CA ASP A 204 25.16 -5.49 4.75
C ASP A 204 25.60 -4.14 5.36
N PRO A 205 24.81 -3.07 5.24
CA PRO A 205 25.20 -1.74 5.72
C PRO A 205 25.30 -1.71 7.25
N TYR A 206 26.47 -1.34 7.76
CA TYR A 206 26.71 -1.18 9.18
C TYR A 206 26.31 0.22 9.66
N ARG A 207 25.25 0.31 10.48
CA ARG A 207 24.76 1.57 11.07
C ARG A 207 24.82 1.52 12.59
N THR A 208 25.59 2.42 13.19
CA THR A 208 25.74 2.50 14.65
C THR A 208 25.23 3.82 15.21
N CYS A 209 24.70 3.77 16.43
CA CYS A 209 24.44 4.94 17.26
C CYS A 209 24.73 4.54 18.71
N LYS A 210 25.17 5.49 19.55
CA LYS A 210 25.48 5.19 20.96
C LYS A 210 24.25 4.67 21.72
N ASN A 211 23.09 5.30 21.50
CA ASN A 211 21.81 4.86 22.03
C ASN A 211 20.69 5.35 21.09
N LYS A 212 19.74 4.47 20.77
CA LYS A 212 18.59 4.77 19.90
C LYS A 212 17.65 5.86 20.45
N ASN A 213 17.75 6.16 21.75
CA ASN A 213 16.97 7.21 22.40
C ASN A 213 17.60 8.61 22.23
N TYR A 214 18.88 8.70 21.84
CA TYR A 214 19.59 9.97 21.59
C TYR A 214 19.70 10.32 20.10
N ILE A 215 18.99 9.59 19.23
CA ILE A 215 18.89 9.98 17.82
C ILE A 215 18.21 11.35 17.78
N GLY A 216 18.85 12.32 17.12
CA GLY A 216 18.31 13.66 16.96
C GLY A 216 16.95 13.62 16.26
N LYS A 217 16.03 14.44 16.74
CA LYS A 217 14.66 14.51 16.24
C LYS A 217 14.14 15.93 16.39
N VAL A 218 13.28 16.33 15.47
CA VAL A 218 12.63 17.64 15.43
C VAL A 218 11.14 17.39 15.27
N MET A 219 10.34 18.14 16.03
CA MET A 219 8.89 18.13 15.94
C MET A 219 8.44 19.18 14.93
N PHE A 220 7.46 18.86 14.11
CA PHE A 220 6.89 19.78 13.14
C PHE A 220 5.39 19.87 13.38
N LEU A 221 4.87 21.09 13.41
CA LEU A 221 3.44 21.36 13.28
C LEU A 221 3.13 21.51 11.80
N VAL A 222 2.27 20.64 11.29
CA VAL A 222 1.88 20.62 9.89
C VAL A 222 0.43 21.06 9.78
N VAL A 223 0.15 21.88 8.77
CA VAL A 223 -1.16 22.48 8.50
C VAL A 223 -1.53 22.17 7.06
N MET A 224 -2.62 21.43 6.88
CA MET A 224 -3.12 21.00 5.57
C MET A 224 -4.62 21.23 5.46
N ASP A 225 -5.03 21.69 4.29
CA ASP A 225 -6.41 21.86 3.87
C ASP A 225 -6.68 20.96 2.64
N ASN A 226 -7.95 20.81 2.28
CA ASN A 226 -8.40 20.03 1.15
C ASN A 226 -7.93 20.66 -0.18
N PRO A 227 -7.14 19.96 -1.02
CA PRO A 227 -6.75 20.46 -2.32
C PRO A 227 -7.96 20.63 -3.25
N ARG A 228 -7.98 21.72 -4.02
CA ARG A 228 -9.08 22.06 -4.93
C ARG A 228 -8.61 22.02 -6.37
N PHE A 229 -9.43 21.44 -7.23
CA PHE A 229 -9.18 21.31 -8.65
C PHE A 229 -10.32 21.98 -9.42
N ASP A 230 -10.02 22.51 -10.61
CA ASP A 230 -11.05 22.95 -11.55
C ASP A 230 -11.72 21.74 -12.24
N ASP A 231 -12.74 22.01 -13.06
CA ASP A 231 -13.49 20.98 -13.79
C ASP A 231 -12.61 20.21 -14.82
N GLU A 232 -11.48 20.78 -15.22
CA GLU A 232 -10.49 20.15 -16.10
C GLU A 232 -9.46 19.31 -15.34
N GLY A 233 -9.46 19.36 -14.00
CA GLY A 233 -8.54 18.65 -13.12
C GLY A 233 -7.20 19.35 -12.89
N ASN A 234 -7.10 20.64 -13.22
CA ASN A 234 -5.95 21.49 -12.89
C ASN A 234 -6.02 21.93 -11.43
N GLU A 235 -4.86 22.06 -10.80
CA GLU A 235 -4.74 22.49 -9.39
C GLU A 235 -5.07 23.98 -9.26
N LYS A 236 -6.20 24.31 -8.60
CA LYS A 236 -6.51 25.68 -8.18
C LYS A 236 -5.90 26.02 -6.83
N PHE A 237 -5.87 25.03 -5.94
CA PHE A 237 -5.33 25.17 -4.59
C PHE A 237 -4.73 23.84 -4.14
N ASN A 238 -3.48 23.86 -3.70
CA ASN A 238 -2.75 22.62 -3.38
C ASN A 238 -3.05 22.06 -1.98
N GLY A 239 -3.80 22.78 -1.15
CA GLY A 239 -4.10 22.40 0.24
C GLY A 239 -2.96 22.67 1.24
N LYS A 240 -1.78 23.09 0.78
CA LYS A 240 -0.58 23.23 1.63
C LYS A 240 -0.53 24.58 2.31
N ILE A 241 -0.93 24.63 3.58
CA ILE A 241 -0.87 25.87 4.36
C ILE A 241 0.53 26.08 4.95
N GLY A 242 1.09 25.12 5.69
CA GLY A 242 2.41 25.32 6.27
C GLY A 242 3.00 24.11 7.00
N VAL A 243 4.32 24.11 7.10
CA VAL A 243 5.11 23.14 7.87
C VAL A 243 6.08 23.92 8.75
N PHE A 244 5.85 23.87 10.06
CA PHE A 244 6.56 24.71 11.02
C PHE A 244 7.41 23.84 11.95
N PRO A 245 8.75 23.92 11.88
CA PRO A 245 9.62 23.23 12.84
C PRO A 245 9.49 23.87 14.22
N LEU A 246 9.29 23.04 15.24
CA LEU A 246 9.29 23.47 16.64
C LEU A 246 10.72 23.56 17.15
N VAL A 247 11.37 24.69 16.84
CA VAL A 247 12.77 24.97 17.19
C VAL A 247 12.93 26.34 17.81
N THR A 248 14.05 26.52 18.52
CA THR A 248 14.50 27.80 19.07
C THR A 248 15.94 28.02 18.65
N GLU A 249 16.28 29.25 18.26
CA GLU A 249 17.67 29.63 18.03
C GLU A 249 18.30 30.01 19.37
N VAL A 250 19.35 29.28 19.76
CA VAL A 250 20.07 29.53 21.02
C VAL A 250 21.52 29.83 20.70
N VAL A 251 22.03 30.94 21.24
CA VAL A 251 23.45 31.29 21.11
C VAL A 251 24.31 30.24 21.82
N ALA A 252 25.30 29.68 21.11
CA ALA A 252 26.24 28.73 21.67
C ALA A 252 27.05 29.35 22.82
N LYS A 253 26.85 28.84 24.05
CA LYS A 253 27.54 29.33 25.25
C LYS A 253 29.02 28.94 25.34
N ARG A 254 29.42 27.84 24.67
CA ARG A 254 30.77 27.31 24.66
C ARG A 254 31.16 26.98 23.23
N SER A 255 32.42 27.16 22.89
CA SER A 255 32.99 26.56 21.69
C SER A 255 32.98 25.04 21.82
N SER A 256 32.81 24.34 20.72
CA SER A 256 33.10 22.91 20.60
C SER A 256 33.97 22.69 19.36
N ALA A 257 34.47 21.47 19.17
CA ALA A 257 35.26 21.13 17.98
C ALA A 257 34.53 21.47 16.65
N ASN A 258 33.20 21.51 16.67
CA ASN A 258 32.38 21.74 15.48
C ASN A 258 31.83 23.17 15.37
N ARG A 259 32.07 24.05 16.35
CA ARG A 259 31.51 25.42 16.33
C ARG A 259 32.21 26.38 17.28
N ALA A 260 32.35 27.63 16.83
CA ALA A 260 32.81 28.72 17.68
C ALA A 260 31.77 29.06 18.77
N SER A 261 32.25 29.65 19.87
CA SER A 261 31.34 30.27 20.84
C SER A 261 30.60 31.42 20.15
N ARG A 262 29.34 31.64 20.52
CA ARG A 262 28.43 32.67 19.95
C ARG A 262 27.81 32.38 18.58
N THR A 263 28.07 31.22 17.97
CA THR A 263 27.29 30.79 16.79
C THR A 263 25.84 30.48 17.19
N LEU A 264 24.85 30.88 16.39
CA LEU A 264 23.46 30.50 16.59
C LEU A 264 23.30 28.99 16.34
N GLU A 265 22.65 28.29 17.27
CA GLU A 265 22.35 26.86 17.16
C GLU A 265 20.83 26.66 17.21
N THR A 266 20.30 26.00 16.21
CA THR A 266 18.90 25.55 16.17
C THR A 266 18.71 24.38 17.13
N LYS A 267 17.89 24.57 18.16
CA LYS A 267 17.54 23.52 19.13
C LYS A 267 16.07 23.15 19.04
N PRO A 268 15.73 21.84 18.99
CA PRO A 268 14.35 21.39 19.02
C PRO A 268 13.69 21.69 20.36
N ILE A 269 12.46 22.20 20.31
CA ILE A 269 11.56 22.28 21.47
C ILE A 269 11.11 20.85 21.76
N THR A 270 11.36 20.36 22.97
CA THR A 270 11.14 18.95 23.32
C THR A 270 9.78 18.66 23.95
N SER A 271 9.11 19.70 24.45
CA SER A 271 7.80 19.61 25.10
C SER A 271 6.89 20.71 24.55
N ILE A 272 5.73 20.34 24.04
CA ILE A 272 4.67 21.28 23.68
C ILE A 272 3.94 21.64 24.98
N THR A 273 4.00 22.91 25.36
CA THR A 273 3.11 23.47 26.39
C THR A 273 1.97 24.22 25.71
N GLU A 274 0.94 24.54 26.48
CA GLU A 274 -0.18 25.36 26.01
C GLU A 274 0.29 26.70 25.44
N GLU A 275 1.31 27.33 26.05
CA GLU A 275 1.90 28.58 25.56
C GLU A 275 2.62 28.41 24.23
N VAL A 276 3.33 27.29 24.04
CA VAL A 276 3.99 26.98 22.76
C VAL A 276 2.93 26.75 21.69
N SER A 277 1.91 25.93 21.97
CA SER A 277 0.80 25.69 21.05
C SER A 277 0.13 27.01 20.64
N ARG A 278 -0.23 27.86 21.61
CA ARG A 278 -0.80 29.20 21.38
C ARG A 278 0.10 30.06 20.48
N MET A 279 1.39 30.10 20.79
CA MET A 279 2.36 30.92 20.05
C MET A 279 2.46 30.47 18.58
N PHE A 280 2.50 29.17 18.32
CA PHE A 280 2.54 28.64 16.96
C PHE A 280 1.22 28.90 16.21
N LEU A 281 0.07 28.70 16.88
CA LEU A 281 -1.23 28.99 16.28
C LEU A 281 -1.36 30.47 15.88
N ILE A 282 -1.05 31.39 16.79
CA ILE A 282 -1.20 32.83 16.57
C ILE A 282 -0.15 33.38 15.60
N ASN A 283 1.12 33.01 15.75
CA ASN A 283 2.22 33.66 15.01
C ASN A 283 2.64 32.92 13.73
N LYS A 284 2.19 31.68 13.53
CA LYS A 284 2.56 30.86 12.36
C LYS A 284 1.35 30.37 11.60
N VAL A 285 0.42 29.68 12.26
CA VAL A 285 -0.73 29.05 11.60
C VAL A 285 -1.70 30.09 11.07
N LEU A 286 -2.21 31.01 11.92
CA LEU A 286 -3.17 32.02 11.50
C LEU A 286 -2.66 32.90 10.35
N PRO A 287 -1.43 33.47 10.40
CA PRO A 287 -0.88 34.21 9.27
C PRO A 287 -0.79 33.38 7.99
N ALA A 288 -0.35 32.11 8.08
CA ALA A 288 -0.23 31.26 6.90
C ALA A 288 -1.60 30.86 6.32
N VAL A 289 -2.61 30.66 7.16
CA VAL A 289 -4.00 30.46 6.71
C VAL A 289 -4.46 31.72 5.98
N LYS A 290 -4.36 32.90 6.60
CA LYS A 290 -4.77 34.18 6.00
C LYS A 290 -4.08 34.48 4.67
N GLU A 291 -2.78 34.19 4.56
CA GLU A 291 -1.98 34.42 3.35
C GLU A 291 -2.38 33.49 2.20
N LYS A 292 -2.64 32.21 2.49
CA LYS A 292 -2.87 31.17 1.47
C LYS A 292 -4.34 30.89 1.21
N TRP A 293 -5.26 31.45 1.99
CA TRP A 293 -6.67 31.16 1.85
C TRP A 293 -7.18 31.51 0.45
N PRO A 294 -7.95 30.63 -0.21
CA PRO A 294 -8.49 30.91 -1.53
C PRO A 294 -9.38 32.16 -1.51
N ARG A 295 -9.13 33.09 -2.43
CA ARG A 295 -9.86 34.38 -2.52
C ARG A 295 -11.36 34.22 -2.73
N GLU A 296 -11.77 33.11 -3.34
CA GLU A 296 -13.16 32.75 -3.62
C GLU A 296 -13.97 32.39 -2.36
N ASP A 297 -13.30 32.02 -1.26
CA ASP A 297 -13.92 31.62 0.00
C ASP A 297 -13.68 32.64 1.11
N VAL A 298 -13.28 33.87 0.74
CA VAL A 298 -13.10 34.95 1.72
C VAL A 298 -14.47 35.36 2.24
N GLY A 299 -14.62 35.31 3.57
CA GLY A 299 -15.88 35.60 4.27
C GLY A 299 -16.59 34.35 4.79
N GLU A 300 -16.18 33.16 4.36
CA GLU A 300 -16.65 31.91 4.95
C GLU A 300 -15.93 31.63 6.27
N THR A 301 -16.64 30.99 7.22
CA THR A 301 -16.07 30.57 8.49
C THR A 301 -15.10 29.40 8.28
N ILE A 302 -13.86 29.56 8.77
CA ILE A 302 -12.78 28.58 8.69
C ILE A 302 -12.67 27.82 10.02
N TYR A 303 -12.62 26.49 9.96
CA TYR A 303 -12.41 25.65 11.13
C TYR A 303 -11.01 25.04 11.10
N ILE A 304 -10.22 25.25 12.14
CA ILE A 304 -8.94 24.57 12.34
C ILE A 304 -9.18 23.36 13.26
N GLN A 305 -9.08 22.16 12.70
CA GLN A 305 -9.20 20.90 13.43
C GLN A 305 -7.86 20.49 14.04
N GLN A 306 -7.82 20.35 15.36
CA GLN A 306 -6.67 19.86 16.13
C GLN A 306 -6.98 18.58 16.91
N ALA A 307 -5.94 17.89 17.37
CA ALA A 307 -6.10 16.79 18.31
C ALA A 307 -6.62 17.30 19.67
N ASN A 308 -7.34 16.45 20.41
CA ASN A 308 -7.76 16.76 21.78
C ASN A 308 -6.67 16.35 22.79
N ALA A 309 -5.54 17.06 22.75
CA ALA A 309 -4.41 16.85 23.65
C ALA A 309 -4.41 17.89 24.78
N GLN A 310 -3.95 17.51 25.97
CA GLN A 310 -3.92 18.40 27.15
C GLN A 310 -3.04 19.65 26.95
N SER A 311 -2.05 19.57 26.07
CA SER A 311 -1.15 20.69 25.75
C SER A 311 -1.73 21.68 24.74
N HIS A 312 -2.92 21.43 24.18
CA HIS A 312 -3.54 22.32 23.21
C HIS A 312 -4.37 23.38 23.92
N ILE A 313 -4.44 24.57 23.32
CA ILE A 313 -5.30 25.63 23.83
C ILE A 313 -6.78 25.23 23.73
N SER A 314 -7.58 25.76 24.65
CA SER A 314 -9.04 25.63 24.58
C SER A 314 -9.56 26.17 23.25
N ILE A 315 -10.68 25.63 22.76
CA ILE A 315 -11.38 26.15 21.59
C ILE A 315 -11.84 27.61 21.77
N ASP A 316 -12.04 28.01 23.03
CA ASP A 316 -12.46 29.35 23.45
C ASP A 316 -11.28 30.20 24.01
N ASP A 317 -10.03 29.89 23.64
CA ASP A 317 -8.87 30.67 24.10
C ASP A 317 -8.97 32.13 23.64
N GLU A 318 -9.16 33.05 24.59
CA GLU A 318 -9.42 34.48 24.32
C GLU A 318 -8.35 35.13 23.43
N LYS A 319 -7.07 34.76 23.62
CA LYS A 319 -5.96 35.33 22.85
C LYS A 319 -6.00 34.87 21.41
N PHE A 320 -6.28 33.58 21.18
CA PHE A 320 -6.47 33.03 19.86
C PHE A 320 -7.70 33.63 19.18
N CYS A 321 -8.87 33.59 19.82
CA CYS A 321 -10.12 34.08 19.25
C CYS A 321 -10.03 35.55 18.82
N ARG A 322 -9.34 36.40 19.61
CA ARG A 322 -9.13 37.81 19.25
C ARG A 322 -8.36 37.98 17.94
N VAL A 323 -7.27 37.23 17.73
CA VAL A 323 -6.46 37.34 16.50
C VAL A 323 -7.14 36.63 15.31
N ALA A 324 -7.91 35.59 15.60
CA ALA A 324 -8.62 34.80 14.61
C ALA A 324 -9.72 35.60 13.86
N ILE A 325 -10.30 36.62 14.49
CA ILE A 325 -11.31 37.50 13.87
C ILE A 325 -10.72 38.77 13.20
N GLU A 326 -9.41 38.98 13.31
CA GLU A 326 -8.75 40.12 12.67
C GLU A 326 -8.70 39.95 11.14
N ASP A 327 -8.59 41.08 10.42
CA ASP A 327 -8.48 41.14 8.96
C ASP A 327 -9.71 40.62 8.18
N GLY A 328 -10.88 40.54 8.84
CA GLY A 328 -12.13 40.09 8.21
C GLY A 328 -12.23 38.57 8.01
N PHE A 329 -11.33 37.81 8.65
CA PHE A 329 -11.44 36.36 8.73
C PHE A 329 -12.31 35.97 9.93
N ASP A 330 -12.92 34.78 9.84
CA ASP A 330 -13.66 34.16 10.93
C ASP A 330 -13.11 32.74 11.14
N VAL A 331 -12.13 32.60 12.05
CA VAL A 331 -11.42 31.33 12.26
C VAL A 331 -11.72 30.73 13.63
N HIS A 332 -12.20 29.49 13.67
CA HIS A 332 -12.53 28.78 14.89
C HIS A 332 -11.68 27.52 15.07
N LEU A 333 -11.32 27.20 16.31
CA LEU A 333 -10.72 25.92 16.64
C LEU A 333 -11.79 24.86 16.86
N THR A 334 -11.51 23.65 16.38
CA THR A 334 -12.32 22.47 16.64
C THR A 334 -11.42 21.32 17.06
N CYS A 335 -11.96 20.43 17.90
CA CYS A 335 -11.21 19.28 18.39
C CYS A 335 -11.85 18.00 17.88
N GLN A 336 -11.01 17.09 17.37
CA GLN A 336 -11.47 15.75 17.05
C GLN A 336 -11.77 14.94 18.33
N PRO A 337 -12.61 13.90 18.25
CA PRO A 337 -12.90 13.03 19.39
C PRO A 337 -11.63 12.36 19.97
N PRO A 338 -11.55 12.15 21.29
CA PRO A 338 -10.39 11.50 21.91
C PRO A 338 -10.03 10.15 21.29
N ASN A 339 -8.74 9.86 21.14
CA ASN A 339 -8.19 8.63 20.56
C ASN A 339 -8.68 8.34 19.12
N SER A 340 -8.73 9.38 18.27
CA SER A 340 -9.21 9.26 16.89
C SER A 340 -8.21 9.78 15.85
N PRO A 341 -6.98 9.23 15.80
CA PRO A 341 -5.99 9.63 14.80
C PRO A 341 -6.47 9.35 13.36
N ASP A 342 -7.35 8.37 13.18
CA ASP A 342 -7.99 8.04 11.91
C ASP A 342 -9.04 9.07 11.45
N LEU A 343 -9.31 10.12 12.24
CA LEU A 343 -10.16 11.25 11.86
C LEU A 343 -9.36 12.52 11.52
N ASN A 344 -8.02 12.40 11.44
CA ASN A 344 -7.14 13.46 10.98
C ASN A 344 -6.43 13.02 9.70
N ILE A 345 -6.53 13.84 8.66
CA ILE A 345 -5.86 13.62 7.39
C ILE A 345 -4.35 13.43 7.52
N LEU A 346 -3.75 14.13 8.49
CA LEU A 346 -2.30 14.15 8.69
C LEU A 346 -1.79 12.78 9.15
N ASP A 347 -2.52 12.18 10.09
CA ASP A 347 -2.28 10.84 10.62
C ASP A 347 -2.66 9.72 9.65
N LEU A 348 -3.74 9.90 8.87
CA LEU A 348 -4.23 8.87 7.93
C LEU A 348 -3.21 8.49 6.87
N GLY A 349 -2.50 9.47 6.29
CA GLY A 349 -1.58 9.19 5.19
C GLY A 349 -0.50 10.23 4.96
N PHE A 350 -0.77 11.50 5.24
CA PHE A 350 0.11 12.61 4.91
C PHE A 350 1.51 12.45 5.53
N PHE A 351 1.57 12.18 6.83
CA PHE A 351 2.85 11.99 7.51
C PHE A 351 3.61 10.78 7.00
N SER A 352 2.92 9.70 6.62
CA SER A 352 3.56 8.52 6.02
C SER A 352 4.13 8.87 4.64
N ALA A 353 3.44 9.71 3.87
CA ALA A 353 3.90 10.19 2.57
C ALA A 353 5.16 11.06 2.71
N ILE A 354 5.15 12.09 3.58
CA ILE A 354 6.35 12.89 3.87
C ILE A 354 7.48 11.99 4.39
N GLN A 355 7.16 11.05 5.27
CA GLN A 355 8.15 10.11 5.80
C GLN A 355 8.84 9.29 4.71
N SER A 356 8.10 8.87 3.69
CA SER A 356 8.66 8.13 2.55
C SER A 356 9.56 8.97 1.63
N LEU A 357 9.34 10.30 1.60
CA LEU A 357 10.11 11.23 0.78
C LEU A 357 11.41 11.61 1.49
N TRP A 358 11.33 12.10 2.73
CA TRP A 358 12.52 12.59 3.44
C TRP A 358 13.52 11.48 3.75
N GLN A 359 13.05 10.23 3.97
CA GLN A 359 13.92 9.08 4.25
C GLN A 359 14.84 8.70 3.08
N LYS A 360 14.62 9.27 1.89
CA LYS A 360 15.51 9.12 0.73
C LYS A 360 16.71 10.05 0.80
N GLU A 361 16.66 11.08 1.65
CA GLU A 361 17.75 12.04 1.84
C GLU A 361 18.45 11.80 3.19
N VAL A 362 19.73 12.15 3.26
CA VAL A 362 20.53 12.00 4.48
C VAL A 362 20.48 13.32 5.24
N SER A 363 20.04 13.28 6.50
CA SER A 363 20.11 14.43 7.41
C SER A 363 21.09 14.13 8.55
N MET A 364 22.11 14.99 8.69
CA MET A 364 23.15 14.83 9.71
C MET A 364 23.02 15.88 10.82
N THR A 365 22.41 17.02 10.51
CA THR A 365 22.17 18.12 11.43
C THR A 365 20.67 18.40 11.63
N VAL A 366 20.33 19.25 12.61
CA VAL A 366 18.96 19.70 12.85
C VAL A 366 18.46 20.51 11.64
N ASP A 367 19.33 21.37 11.10
CA ASP A 367 18.99 22.23 9.97
C ASP A 367 18.79 21.40 8.69
N ASP A 368 19.63 20.39 8.45
CA ASP A 368 19.43 19.44 7.35
C ASP A 368 18.06 18.77 7.47
N LEU A 369 17.67 18.32 8.67
CA LEU A 369 16.39 17.66 8.88
C LEU A 369 15.22 18.61 8.60
N ILE A 370 15.34 19.89 8.97
CA ILE A 370 14.32 20.92 8.68
C ILE A 370 14.19 21.11 7.18
N GLU A 371 15.30 21.32 6.49
CA GLU A 371 15.32 21.53 5.04
C GLU A 371 14.71 20.33 4.29
N VAL A 372 15.13 19.11 4.64
CA VAL A 372 14.64 17.90 3.98
C VAL A 372 13.14 17.71 4.21
N VAL A 373 12.63 17.96 5.43
CA VAL A 373 11.19 17.82 5.73
C VAL A 373 10.39 18.90 4.98
N GLN A 374 10.85 20.14 4.95
CA GLN A 374 10.21 21.22 4.19
C GLN A 374 10.19 20.92 2.69
N LYS A 375 11.32 20.48 2.12
CA LYS A 375 11.41 20.06 0.72
C LYS A 375 10.49 18.89 0.42
N SER A 376 10.38 17.92 1.34
CA SER A 376 9.47 16.77 1.20
C SER A 376 8.00 17.18 1.25
N TYR A 377 7.66 18.14 2.09
CA TYR A 377 6.33 18.74 2.16
C TYR A 377 5.98 19.46 0.84
N GLU A 378 6.91 20.25 0.29
CA GLU A 378 6.73 20.93 -0.99
C GLU A 378 6.69 19.97 -2.19
N ALA A 379 7.43 18.86 -2.14
CA ALA A 379 7.44 17.84 -3.18
C ALA A 379 6.19 16.94 -3.22
N LEU A 380 5.39 16.92 -2.14
CA LEU A 380 4.20 16.08 -2.09
C LEU A 380 3.13 16.56 -3.08
N SER A 381 2.55 15.66 -3.88
CA SER A 381 1.56 16.07 -4.87
C SER A 381 0.20 16.41 -4.23
N SER A 382 -0.51 17.38 -4.78
CA SER A 382 -1.90 17.71 -4.39
C SER A 382 -2.84 16.53 -4.67
N LYS A 383 -2.63 15.79 -5.76
CA LYS A 383 -3.41 14.59 -6.11
C LYS A 383 -3.26 13.49 -5.06
N ASP A 384 -2.06 13.23 -4.56
CA ASP A 384 -1.86 12.24 -3.49
C ASP A 384 -2.40 12.73 -2.15
N SER A 385 -2.34 14.04 -1.90
CA SER A 385 -2.97 14.65 -0.73
C SER A 385 -4.50 14.49 -0.79
N ASN A 386 -5.12 14.77 -1.93
CA ASN A 386 -6.56 14.60 -2.16
C ASN A 386 -7.03 13.15 -1.96
N LYS A 387 -6.23 12.14 -2.36
CA LYS A 387 -6.56 10.73 -2.08
C LYS A 387 -6.70 10.45 -0.58
N ASN A 388 -5.90 11.11 0.25
CA ASN A 388 -6.07 10.97 1.70
C ASN A 388 -7.41 11.60 2.14
N PHE A 389 -7.82 12.74 1.55
CA PHE A 389 -9.05 13.44 1.93
C PHE A 389 -10.27 12.63 1.53
N LEU A 390 -10.24 12.00 0.35
CA LEU A 390 -11.27 11.05 -0.09
C LEU A 390 -11.31 9.76 0.74
N THR A 391 -10.27 9.46 1.52
CA THR A 391 -10.23 8.29 2.41
C THR A 391 -10.80 8.59 3.79
N LEU A 392 -10.72 9.85 4.25
CA LEU A 392 -11.32 10.33 5.49
C LEU A 392 -12.84 10.29 5.38
#